data_AF-A0A1D4YVK0-F1
#
_entry.id   AF-A0A1D4YVK0-F1
#
_cell.length_a   1.000
_cell.length_b   1.000
_cell.length_c   1.000
_cell.angle_alpha   90.00
_cell.angle_beta   90.00
_cell.angle_gamma   90.00
#
_symmetry.space_group_name_H-M   'P 1'
#
loop_
_entity.id
_entity.type
_entity.pdbx_description
1 polymer ?
#
loop_
_entity_poly.entity_id
_entity_poly.type
_entity_poly.pdbx_seq_one_letter_code
_entity_poly.pdbx_strand_id
1 'polypeptide(L)' 'MQSTPGPYGHVAYVERVNGDGSILISEMNYTYGPYNMNYRTIPASEVSSYAFIH' A
#
# COMPACT_ATOMS: atom_id res chain seq x y z
N MET A 1 -0.74 -0.08 6.21
CA MET A 1 -1.74 0.52 5.31
C MET A 1 -2.76 -0.56 4.94
N GLN A 2 -4.04 -0.26 5.01
CA GLN A 2 -5.14 -1.18 4.69
C GLN A 2 -6.05 -0.56 3.63
N SER A 3 -6.46 -1.37 2.65
CA SER A 3 -7.46 -1.06 1.63
C SER A 3 -8.60 -2.07 1.69
N THR A 4 -9.80 -1.63 1.29
CA THR A 4 -11.03 -2.45 1.23
C THR A 4 -11.33 -3.10 -0.14
N PRO A 5 -10.79 -2.67 -1.29
CA PRO A 5 -11.05 -3.34 -2.56
C PRO A 5 -10.59 -4.80 -2.62
N GLY A 6 -11.41 -5.67 -3.23
CA GLY A 6 -11.14 -7.11 -3.39
C GLY A 6 -11.86 -7.98 -2.34
N PRO A 7 -11.96 -9.30 -2.58
CA PRO A 7 -12.72 -10.22 -1.70
C PRO A 7 -12.20 -10.30 -0.27
N TYR A 8 -10.95 -9.93 -0.03
CA TYR A 8 -10.30 -9.95 1.30
C TYR A 8 -9.75 -8.58 1.73
N GLY A 9 -9.98 -7.52 0.93
CA GLY A 9 -9.20 -6.29 1.04
C GLY A 9 -7.71 -6.50 0.76
N HIS A 10 -6.89 -5.53 1.12
CA HIS A 10 -5.43 -5.66 1.03
C HIS A 10 -4.72 -4.89 2.14
N VAL A 11 -3.56 -5.37 2.57
CA VAL A 11 -2.69 -4.71 3.54
C VAL A 11 -1.25 -4.68 3.03
N ALA A 12 -0.62 -3.52 3.20
CA ALA A 12 0.76 -3.26 2.83
C ALA A 12 1.48 -2.51 3.94
N TYR A 13 2.80 -2.65 4.00
CA TYR A 13 3.65 -1.92 4.93
C TYR A 13 4.06 -0.57 4.33
N VAL A 14 4.10 0.48 5.14
CA VAL A 14 4.54 1.81 4.70
C VAL A 14 6.02 1.95 5.01
N GLU A 15 6.84 1.96 3.95
CA GLU A 15 8.29 2.06 4.05
C GLU A 15 8.75 3.50 4.23
N ARG A 16 8.10 4.45 3.54
CA ARG A 16 8.46 5.87 3.57
C ARG A 16 7.29 6.76 3.21
N VAL A 17 7.20 7.92 3.87
CA VAL A 17 6.39 9.06 3.43
C VAL A 17 7.30 10.05 2.71
N ASN A 18 6.98 10.40 1.47
CA ASN A 18 7.74 11.34 0.66
C ASN A 18 7.34 12.79 0.95
N GLY A 19 8.21 13.74 0.60
CA GLY A 19 7.96 15.18 0.83
C GLY A 19 6.79 15.76 0.04
N ASP A 20 6.39 15.10 -1.05
CA ASP A 20 5.20 15.44 -1.86
C ASP A 20 3.90 14.80 -1.32
N GLY A 21 3.97 14.09 -0.19
CA GLY A 21 2.85 13.39 0.44
C GLY A 21 2.53 12.03 -0.16
N SER A 22 3.23 11.59 -1.22
CA SER A 22 3.14 10.21 -1.69
C SER A 22 3.79 9.25 -0.70
N ILE A 23 3.38 7.98 -0.71
CA ILE A 23 3.95 6.97 0.19
C ILE A 23 4.55 5.81 -0.61
N LEU A 24 5.73 5.36 -0.20
CA LEU A 24 6.32 4.11 -0.65
C LEU A 24 5.79 2.99 0.25
N ILE A 25 5.22 1.97 -0.36
CA ILE A 25 4.77 0.77 0.32
C ILE A 25 5.54 -0.45 -0.14
N SER A 26 5.65 -1.44 0.74
CA SER A 26 5.98 -2.81 0.38
C SER A 26 4.76 -3.71 0.61
N GLU A 27 4.48 -4.56 -0.37
CA GLU A 27 3.34 -5.47 -0.37
C GLU A 27 3.76 -6.83 -0.88
N MET A 28 3.09 -7.88 -0.39
CA MET A 28 3.31 -9.25 -0.85
C MET A 28 1.96 -9.86 -1.26
N ASN A 29 1.98 -10.70 -2.30
CA ASN A 29 0.80 -11.45 -2.77
C ASN A 29 -0.31 -10.60 -3.41
N TYR A 30 -0.01 -9.39 -3.88
CA TYR A 30 -0.98 -8.54 -4.58
C TYR A 30 -0.87 -8.67 -6.11
N THR A 31 0.13 -8.03 -6.72
CA THR A 31 0.24 -7.93 -8.19
C THR A 31 0.87 -9.16 -8.86
N TYR A 32 1.78 -9.86 -8.17
CA TYR A 32 2.62 -10.91 -8.78
C TYR A 32 2.39 -12.31 -8.20
N GLY A 33 1.31 -12.51 -7.45
CA GLY A 33 0.96 -13.80 -6.88
C GLY A 33 1.76 -14.18 -5.62
N PRO A 34 1.61 -15.43 -5.14
CA PRO A 34 2.13 -15.88 -3.85
C PRO A 34 3.65 -15.73 -3.70
N TYR A 35 4.10 -15.31 -2.52
CA TYR A 35 5.48 -15.07 -2.08
C TYR A 35 6.25 -14.00 -2.84
N ASN A 36 5.58 -13.22 -3.68
CA ASN A 36 6.22 -12.12 -4.41
C ASN A 36 6.06 -10.81 -3.66
N MET A 37 7.18 -10.30 -3.13
CA MET A 37 7.26 -8.97 -2.56
C MET A 37 7.46 -7.94 -3.67
N ASN A 38 6.71 -6.85 -3.61
CA ASN A 38 6.79 -5.74 -4.54
C ASN A 38 6.73 -4.41 -3.78
N TYR A 39 7.23 -3.36 -4.45
CA TYR A 39 7.13 -1.99 -3.98
C TYR A 39 6.24 -1.18 -4.92
N ARG A 40 5.47 -0.27 -4.33
CA ARG A 40 4.64 0.66 -5.10
C ARG A 40 4.62 2.02 -4.42
N THR A 41 4.58 3.06 -5.24
CA THR A 41 4.36 4.43 -4.76
C THR A 41 2.88 4.78 -4.93
N ILE A 42 2.22 5.13 -3.83
CA ILE A 42 0.85 5.63 -3.84
C ILE A 42 0.89 7.16 -3.92
N PRO A 43 0.24 7.79 -4.91
CA PRO A 43 0.23 9.23 -5.02
C PRO A 43 -0.54 9.85 -3.84
N ALA A 44 -0.15 11.07 -3.42
CA ALA A 44 -0.73 11.77 -2.29
C ALA A 44 -2.27 11.90 -2.39
N SER A 45 -2.79 12.05 -3.61
CA SER A 45 -4.23 12.13 -3.90
C SER A 45 -5.02 10.89 -3.50
N GLU A 46 -4.36 9.73 -3.40
CA GLU A 46 -5.00 8.46 -3.06
C GLU A 46 -4.76 8.05 -1.61
N VAL A 47 -3.78 8.64 -0.92
CA VAL A 47 -3.38 8.26 0.46
C VAL A 47 -4.56 8.33 1.44
N SER A 48 -5.43 9.33 1.30
CA SER A 48 -6.62 9.49 2.14
C SER A 48 -7.68 8.40 1.97
N SER A 49 -7.61 7.61 0.89
CA SER A 49 -8.52 6.48 0.65
C SER A 49 -8.11 5.21 1.41
N TYR A 50 -6.97 5.23 2.11
CA TYR A 50 -6.45 4.08 2.85
C TYR A 50 -6.47 4.32 4.36
N ALA A 51 -6.62 3.23 5.12
CA ALA A 51 -6.51 3.26 6.57
C ALA A 51 -5.08 2.92 7.04
N PHE A 52 -4.65 3.50 8.16
CA PHE A 52 -3.33 3.27 8.75
C PHE A 52 -3.48 2.79 10.20
N ILE A 53 -2.79 1.71 10.52
CA ILE A 53 -2.74 1.09 11.85
C ILE A 53 -1.32 1.32 12.38
N HIS A 54 -1.20 1.78 13.63
CA HIS A 54 0.07 2.13 14.30
C HIS A 54 0.21 1.36 15.61
#